data_AF-A0A4Y3TSN5-F1
#
_entry.id   AF-A0A4Y3TSN5-F1
#
_cell.length_a   1.000
_cell.length_b   1.000
_cell.length_c   1.000
_cell.angle_alpha   90.00
_cell.angle_beta   90.00
_cell.angle_gamma   90.00
#
_symmetry.space_group_name_H-M   'P 1'
#
loop_
_entity.id
_entity.type
_entity.pdbx_description
1 polymer ?
#
loop_
_entity_poly.entity_id
_entity_poly.type
_entity_poly.pdbx_seq_one_letter_code
_entity_poly.pdbx_strand_id
1 'polypeptide(L)'
;MSFDQVPSNLTLLADPSYALTDAADSLETLFNIQRFAGQGYAMVAADYVGKGPFRGGHSEGYAVKDASVRTCLDILAAGQAVMRKMGLSGSKLFLHGWSQGALNTQWLHQALRKQSRPIAATAVASPFNDLNEAWRYWAGVQTFPLPQGATTYPPLPSWISLCMVIALGSYEFYYGLNGLMKTAIRPEYQDFAQQFWKNYKLSSDQTAAFPTGSELLVPGFFERFTARQNSAFLRHLAANRATYWAYDSPIRFDYGLADEALHPAMVFPALSAGGALVTGVPIAGGSHRGTFIAGLYGNTSTLGVSGNILDWFNRLR
;
A
#
# COMPACT_ATOMS: atom_id res chain seq x y z
N MET A 1 2.45 10.26 -9.42
CA MET A 1 1.74 9.09 -8.88
C MET A 1 0.28 9.27 -9.17
N SER A 2 -0.33 8.34 -9.91
CA SER A 2 -1.75 8.33 -10.20
C SER A 2 -2.44 7.24 -9.39
N PHE A 3 -3.68 7.49 -8.96
CA PHE A 3 -4.48 6.52 -8.24
C PHE A 3 -5.32 5.64 -9.16
N ASP A 4 -5.29 5.85 -10.47
CA ASP A 4 -5.95 4.99 -11.45
C ASP A 4 -5.03 3.88 -12.01
N GLN A 5 -3.76 3.85 -11.58
CA GLN A 5 -2.80 2.81 -11.99
C GLN A 5 -3.31 1.40 -11.65
N VAL A 6 -3.42 0.55 -12.67
CA VAL A 6 -3.93 -0.82 -12.49
C VAL A 6 -3.02 -1.89 -13.11
N PRO A 7 -2.76 -3.01 -12.40
CA PRO A 7 -2.12 -4.20 -12.95
C PRO A 7 -2.70 -4.70 -14.28
N SER A 8 -4.02 -4.69 -14.47
CA SER A 8 -4.67 -5.24 -15.66
C SER A 8 -4.30 -4.54 -16.95
N ASN A 9 -3.89 -3.25 -16.90
CA ASN A 9 -3.47 -2.52 -18.10
C ASN A 9 -2.21 -3.12 -18.73
N LEU A 10 -1.44 -3.92 -17.99
CA LEU A 10 -0.29 -4.61 -18.58
C LEU A 10 -0.68 -5.64 -19.64
N THR A 11 -1.96 -6.03 -19.72
CA THR A 11 -2.46 -6.85 -20.84
C THR A 11 -2.53 -6.05 -22.15
N LEU A 12 -2.62 -4.72 -22.09
CA LEU A 12 -2.63 -3.82 -23.25
C LEU A 12 -1.27 -3.76 -23.97
N LEU A 13 -0.19 -4.14 -23.28
CA LEU A 13 1.15 -4.26 -23.89
C LEU A 13 1.24 -5.33 -25.00
N ALA A 14 0.21 -6.17 -25.15
CA ALA A 14 0.10 -7.07 -26.30
C ALA A 14 -0.15 -6.32 -27.62
N ASP A 15 -0.67 -5.09 -27.55
CA ASP A 15 -0.78 -4.19 -28.70
C ASP A 15 0.53 -3.40 -28.88
N PRO A 16 1.26 -3.57 -29.99
CA PRO A 16 2.52 -2.86 -30.21
C PRO A 16 2.36 -1.34 -30.37
N SER A 17 1.14 -0.85 -30.58
CA SER A 17 0.84 0.58 -30.66
C SER A 17 0.54 1.22 -29.29
N TYR A 18 0.36 0.40 -28.24
CA TYR A 18 0.04 0.89 -26.92
C TYR A 18 1.26 1.52 -26.24
N ALA A 19 1.10 2.77 -25.81
CA ALA A 19 2.13 3.51 -25.09
C ALA A 19 1.77 3.61 -23.60
N LEU A 20 2.64 3.07 -22.75
CA LEU A 20 2.48 3.16 -21.29
C LEU A 20 2.55 4.61 -20.80
N THR A 21 1.79 4.89 -19.76
CA THR A 21 1.83 6.15 -19.03
C THR A 21 1.85 5.89 -17.52
N ASP A 22 2.65 6.64 -16.77
CA ASP A 22 2.62 6.58 -15.29
C ASP A 22 1.25 7.03 -14.72
N ALA A 23 0.39 7.65 -15.54
CA ALA A 23 -0.94 8.08 -15.11
C ALA A 23 -1.98 6.94 -15.14
N ALA A 24 -1.90 6.01 -16.08
CA ALA A 24 -2.87 4.92 -16.21
C ALA A 24 -2.29 3.56 -15.79
N ASP A 25 -0.96 3.41 -15.87
CA ASP A 25 -0.33 2.10 -15.84
C ASP A 25 0.54 1.94 -14.60
N SER A 26 0.37 0.79 -13.94
CA SER A 26 1.18 0.44 -12.79
C SER A 26 2.59 0.02 -13.27
N LEU A 27 3.50 0.99 -13.33
CA LEU A 27 4.92 0.73 -13.61
C LEU A 27 5.52 -0.21 -12.54
N GLU A 28 5.04 -0.13 -11.30
CA GLU A 28 5.38 -1.05 -10.21
C GLU A 28 5.02 -2.50 -10.55
N THR A 29 3.83 -2.72 -11.11
CA THR A 29 3.44 -4.05 -11.57
C THR A 29 4.32 -4.49 -12.73
N LEU A 30 4.66 -3.60 -13.67
CA LEU A 30 5.57 -3.90 -14.78
C LEU A 30 6.95 -4.35 -14.26
N PHE A 31 7.51 -3.63 -13.29
CA PHE A 31 8.78 -4.01 -12.67
C PHE A 31 8.69 -5.36 -11.96
N ASN A 32 7.58 -5.68 -11.29
CA ASN A 32 7.38 -7.01 -10.71
C ASN A 32 7.29 -8.11 -11.79
N ILE A 33 6.56 -7.86 -12.89
CA ILE A 33 6.48 -8.83 -14.00
C ILE A 33 7.87 -9.05 -14.60
N GLN A 34 8.59 -7.98 -14.92
CA GLN A 34 9.95 -8.08 -15.44
C GLN A 34 10.84 -8.90 -14.49
N ARG A 35 10.77 -8.59 -13.19
CA ARG A 35 11.69 -9.17 -12.21
C ARG A 35 11.39 -10.63 -11.89
N PHE A 36 10.12 -10.99 -11.74
CA PHE A 36 9.71 -12.32 -11.29
C PHE A 36 9.24 -13.22 -12.44
N ALA A 37 8.38 -12.73 -13.34
CA ALA A 37 7.88 -13.55 -14.44
C ALA A 37 9.00 -13.94 -15.42
N GLY A 38 9.92 -13.02 -15.70
CA GLY A 38 11.14 -13.29 -16.47
C GLY A 38 12.10 -14.30 -15.82
N GLN A 39 11.86 -14.68 -14.56
CA GLN A 39 12.68 -15.62 -13.78
C GLN A 39 11.88 -16.88 -13.38
N GLY A 40 10.77 -17.15 -14.08
CA GLY A 40 10.00 -18.38 -13.94
C GLY A 40 9.05 -18.40 -12.75
N TYR A 41 8.61 -17.25 -12.25
CA TYR A 41 7.49 -17.13 -11.31
C TYR A 41 6.19 -16.88 -12.07
N ALA A 42 5.12 -17.56 -11.70
CA ALA A 42 3.78 -17.15 -12.11
C ALA A 42 3.36 -15.92 -11.28
N MET A 43 3.02 -14.83 -11.95
CA MET A 43 2.57 -13.60 -11.31
C MET A 43 1.05 -13.51 -11.30
N VAL A 44 0.47 -13.30 -10.13
CA VAL A 44 -0.96 -13.05 -9.95
C VAL A 44 -1.12 -11.73 -9.19
N ALA A 45 -1.74 -10.73 -9.83
CA ALA A 45 -1.90 -9.39 -9.30
C ALA A 45 -3.36 -8.97 -9.38
N ALA A 46 -3.88 -8.39 -8.30
CA ALA A 46 -5.24 -7.87 -8.24
C ALA A 46 -5.23 -6.36 -8.47
N ASP A 47 -6.17 -5.85 -9.28
CA ASP A 47 -6.36 -4.41 -9.44
C ASP A 47 -6.92 -3.74 -8.19
N TYR A 48 -7.48 -4.54 -7.27
CA TYR A 48 -8.33 -4.10 -6.17
C TYR A 48 -9.70 -3.58 -6.64
N VAL A 49 -10.69 -3.65 -5.74
CA VAL A 49 -12.06 -3.20 -6.05
C VAL A 49 -12.09 -1.69 -6.23
N GLY A 50 -12.86 -1.25 -7.22
CA GLY A 50 -13.02 0.16 -7.60
C GLY A 50 -11.89 0.70 -8.49
N LYS A 51 -11.01 -0.18 -8.98
CA LYS A 51 -10.01 0.12 -10.01
C LYS A 51 -10.18 -0.78 -11.24
N GLY A 52 -9.52 -0.42 -12.33
CA GLY A 52 -9.46 -1.22 -13.56
C GLY A 52 -10.87 -1.55 -14.07
N PRO A 53 -11.17 -2.82 -14.41
CA PRO A 53 -12.50 -3.22 -14.89
C PRO A 53 -13.62 -2.99 -13.86
N PHE A 54 -13.29 -2.78 -12.58
CA PHE A 54 -14.26 -2.53 -11.51
C PHE A 54 -14.51 -1.03 -11.22
N ARG A 55 -13.84 -0.12 -11.94
CA ARG A 55 -13.95 1.34 -11.74
C ARG A 55 -15.36 1.87 -12.00
N GLY A 56 -16.02 1.38 -13.05
CA GLY A 56 -17.31 1.90 -13.54
C GLY A 56 -18.55 1.53 -12.73
N GLY A 57 -18.41 0.87 -11.59
CA GLY A 57 -19.55 0.47 -10.74
C GLY A 57 -19.25 0.37 -9.25
N HIS A 58 -17.99 0.52 -8.83
CA HIS A 58 -17.59 0.38 -7.44
C HIS A 58 -16.63 1.49 -7.02
N SER A 59 -16.81 1.96 -5.77
CA SER A 59 -15.85 2.85 -5.12
C SER A 59 -14.58 2.11 -4.73
N GLU A 60 -13.42 2.77 -4.76
CA GLU A 60 -12.16 2.13 -4.37
C GLU A 60 -12.17 1.68 -2.90
N GLY A 61 -11.65 0.48 -2.64
CA GLY A 61 -11.46 -0.06 -1.29
C GLY A 61 -10.10 0.30 -0.64
N TYR A 62 -9.68 1.57 -0.69
CA TYR A 62 -8.36 1.99 -0.20
C TYR A 62 -8.25 1.80 1.31
N ALA A 63 -7.26 1.00 1.73
CA ALA A 63 -7.06 0.59 3.12
C ALA A 63 -8.32 -0.01 3.80
N VAL A 64 -9.24 -0.60 3.03
CA VAL A 64 -10.40 -1.35 3.56
C VAL A 64 -10.01 -2.83 3.60
N LYS A 65 -9.79 -3.35 4.81
CA LYS A 65 -9.21 -4.68 5.03
C LYS A 65 -10.02 -5.79 4.38
N ASP A 66 -11.32 -5.87 4.67
CA ASP A 66 -12.15 -7.00 4.23
C ASP A 66 -12.31 -7.03 2.71
N ALA A 67 -12.55 -5.86 2.10
CA ALA A 67 -12.60 -5.74 0.64
C ALA A 67 -11.27 -6.17 0.00
N SER A 68 -10.15 -5.63 0.49
CA SER A 68 -8.81 -5.94 -0.05
C SER A 68 -8.46 -7.42 0.08
N VAL A 69 -8.69 -8.02 1.26
CA VAL A 69 -8.45 -9.45 1.50
C VAL A 69 -9.29 -10.31 0.58
N ARG A 70 -10.60 -10.00 0.47
CA ARG A 70 -11.51 -10.78 -0.37
C ARG A 70 -11.07 -10.74 -1.84
N THR A 71 -10.78 -9.56 -2.37
CA THR A 71 -10.32 -9.40 -3.75
C THR A 71 -9.03 -10.16 -4.01
N CYS A 72 -8.04 -10.04 -3.11
CA CYS A 72 -6.76 -10.73 -3.27
C CYS A 72 -6.92 -12.26 -3.23
N LEU A 73 -7.76 -12.79 -2.34
CA LEU A 73 -8.05 -14.23 -2.27
C LEU A 73 -8.72 -14.75 -3.54
N ASP A 74 -9.72 -14.02 -4.04
CA ASP A 74 -10.48 -14.40 -5.24
C ASP A 74 -9.61 -14.35 -6.50
N ILE A 75 -8.79 -13.30 -6.67
CA ILE A 75 -7.86 -13.19 -7.79
C ILE A 75 -6.75 -14.25 -7.71
N LEU A 76 -6.22 -14.55 -6.50
CA LEU A 76 -5.29 -15.66 -6.32
C LEU A 76 -5.90 -16.99 -6.74
N ALA A 77 -7.15 -17.27 -6.32
CA ALA A 77 -7.85 -18.49 -6.69
C ALA A 77 -8.10 -18.58 -8.22
N ALA A 78 -8.49 -17.47 -8.85
CA ALA A 78 -8.68 -17.37 -10.28
C ALA A 78 -7.37 -17.61 -11.06
N GLY A 79 -6.28 -16.96 -10.65
CA GLY A 79 -4.95 -17.17 -11.24
C GLY A 79 -4.49 -18.63 -11.13
N GLN A 80 -4.67 -19.25 -9.97
CA GLN A 80 -4.36 -20.66 -9.77
C GLN A 80 -5.23 -21.59 -10.63
N ALA A 81 -6.50 -21.24 -10.86
CA ALA A 81 -7.38 -21.99 -11.75
C ALA A 81 -6.95 -21.89 -13.22
N VAL A 82 -6.52 -20.70 -13.67
CA VAL A 82 -5.95 -20.50 -15.01
C VAL A 82 -4.67 -21.31 -15.19
N MET A 83 -3.75 -21.26 -14.22
CA MET A 83 -2.53 -22.07 -14.26
C MET A 83 -2.84 -23.56 -14.43
N ARG A 84 -3.78 -24.11 -13.66
CA ARG A 84 -4.19 -25.53 -13.78
C ARG A 84 -4.75 -25.87 -15.16
N LYS A 85 -5.57 -24.97 -15.74
CA LYS A 85 -6.11 -25.16 -17.11
C LYS A 85 -5.01 -25.17 -18.17
N MET A 86 -3.91 -24.48 -17.92
CA MET A 86 -2.72 -24.48 -18.78
C MET A 86 -1.77 -25.67 -18.52
N GLY A 87 -2.15 -26.61 -17.64
CA GLY A 87 -1.29 -27.73 -17.26
C GLY A 87 -0.14 -27.34 -16.32
N LEU A 88 -0.18 -26.15 -15.71
CA LEU A 88 0.84 -25.66 -14.79
C LEU A 88 0.40 -25.88 -13.34
N SER A 89 1.34 -26.29 -12.49
CA SER A 89 1.17 -26.35 -11.04
C SER A 89 2.19 -25.44 -10.35
N GLY A 90 1.75 -24.67 -9.36
CA GLY A 90 2.64 -23.87 -8.53
C GLY A 90 3.28 -24.74 -7.44
N SER A 91 4.58 -24.55 -7.17
CA SER A 91 5.29 -25.26 -6.10
C SER A 91 5.15 -24.55 -4.74
N LYS A 92 5.41 -23.25 -4.71
CA LYS A 92 5.43 -22.41 -3.51
C LYS A 92 4.72 -21.08 -3.77
N LEU A 93 4.07 -20.55 -2.74
CA LEU A 93 3.41 -19.24 -2.78
C LEU A 93 4.32 -18.20 -2.11
N PHE A 94 4.63 -17.15 -2.85
CA PHE A 94 5.34 -15.97 -2.37
C PHE A 94 4.42 -14.77 -2.47
N LEU A 95 4.50 -13.85 -1.51
CA LEU A 95 3.71 -12.63 -1.51
C LEU A 95 4.64 -11.41 -1.57
N HIS A 96 4.30 -10.42 -2.39
CA HIS A 96 5.03 -9.16 -2.48
C HIS A 96 4.05 -8.00 -2.68
N GLY A 97 4.31 -6.89 -1.98
CA GLY A 97 3.59 -5.64 -2.19
C GLY A 97 4.39 -4.43 -1.73
N TRP A 98 4.04 -3.27 -2.27
CA TRP A 98 4.61 -1.97 -1.93
C TRP A 98 3.52 -0.98 -1.51
N SER A 99 3.81 -0.09 -0.55
CA SER A 99 2.90 0.97 -0.11
C SER A 99 1.54 0.39 0.35
N GLN A 100 0.41 0.83 -0.21
CA GLN A 100 -0.90 0.20 0.05
C GLN A 100 -0.90 -1.29 -0.29
N GLY A 101 -0.22 -1.68 -1.37
CA GLY A 101 -0.01 -3.08 -1.72
C GLY A 101 0.73 -3.85 -0.63
N ALA A 102 1.67 -3.23 0.08
CA ALA A 102 2.39 -3.84 1.20
C ALA A 102 1.47 -4.08 2.41
N LEU A 103 0.55 -3.16 2.71
CA LEU A 103 -0.50 -3.36 3.70
C LEU A 103 -1.45 -4.50 3.29
N ASN A 104 -1.91 -4.49 2.03
CA ASN A 104 -2.78 -5.53 1.48
C ASN A 104 -2.10 -6.91 1.50
N THR A 105 -0.81 -6.97 1.20
CA THR A 105 0.01 -8.19 1.27
C THR A 105 0.07 -8.75 2.69
N GLN A 106 0.22 -7.91 3.71
CA GLN A 106 0.17 -8.38 5.10
C GLN A 106 -1.20 -8.94 5.47
N TRP A 107 -2.28 -8.25 5.08
CA TRP A 107 -3.63 -8.78 5.34
C TRP A 107 -3.91 -10.08 4.59
N LEU A 108 -3.45 -10.19 3.35
CA LEU A 108 -3.54 -11.43 2.57
C LEU A 108 -2.75 -12.55 3.25
N HIS A 109 -1.54 -12.27 3.73
CA HIS A 109 -0.75 -13.23 4.51
C HIS A 109 -1.56 -13.74 5.70
N GLN A 110 -2.07 -12.82 6.54
CA GLN A 110 -2.86 -13.17 7.72
C GLN A 110 -4.09 -14.01 7.36
N ALA A 111 -4.81 -13.65 6.29
CA ALA A 111 -5.99 -14.37 5.84
C ALA A 111 -5.66 -15.79 5.35
N LEU A 112 -4.59 -15.95 4.57
CA LEU A 112 -4.12 -17.25 4.09
C LEU A 112 -3.66 -18.14 5.25
N ARG A 113 -2.92 -17.60 6.23
CA ARG A 113 -2.50 -18.36 7.42
C ARG A 113 -3.68 -18.78 8.29
N LYS A 114 -4.71 -17.95 8.45
CA LYS A 114 -5.97 -18.32 9.11
C LYS A 114 -6.72 -19.46 8.39
N GLN A 115 -6.49 -19.64 7.10
CA GLN A 115 -7.01 -20.76 6.30
C GLN A 115 -6.02 -21.93 6.20
N SER A 116 -4.96 -21.94 7.02
CA SER A 116 -3.88 -22.93 6.99
C SER A 116 -3.19 -23.07 5.62
N ARG A 117 -3.25 -22.04 4.77
CA ARG A 117 -2.61 -22.05 3.45
C ARG A 117 -1.12 -21.73 3.59
N PRO A 118 -0.21 -22.57 3.07
CA PRO A 118 1.23 -22.35 3.17
C PRO A 118 1.67 -21.12 2.37
N ILE A 119 2.58 -20.35 2.97
CA ILE A 119 3.30 -19.24 2.34
C ILE A 119 4.79 -19.53 2.54
N ALA A 120 5.58 -19.50 1.47
CA ALA A 120 7.02 -19.76 1.54
C ALA A 120 7.77 -18.54 2.06
N ALA A 121 7.42 -17.34 1.57
CA ALA A 121 7.89 -16.07 2.13
C ALA A 121 6.99 -14.90 1.72
N THR A 122 7.10 -13.80 2.46
CA THR A 122 6.45 -12.53 2.17
C THR A 122 7.47 -11.40 2.19
N ALA A 123 7.43 -10.52 1.19
CA ALA A 123 8.21 -9.29 1.18
C ALA A 123 7.25 -8.09 1.14
N VAL A 124 7.50 -7.08 1.95
CA VAL A 124 6.69 -5.86 1.99
C VAL A 124 7.59 -4.64 1.98
N ALA A 125 7.38 -3.73 1.04
CA ALA A 125 8.18 -2.51 0.88
C ALA A 125 7.38 -1.27 1.26
N SER A 126 7.95 -0.41 2.10
CA SER A 126 7.31 0.81 2.61
C SER A 126 5.86 0.58 3.10
N PRO A 127 5.60 -0.33 4.06
CA PRO A 127 4.25 -0.56 4.55
C PRO A 127 3.83 0.44 5.63
N PHE A 128 2.56 0.85 5.61
CA PHE A 128 1.91 1.54 6.73
C PHE A 128 1.10 0.54 7.59
N ASN A 129 1.78 -0.14 8.51
CA ASN A 129 1.25 -1.29 9.25
C ASN A 129 0.16 -0.92 10.26
N ASP A 130 0.36 0.17 10.99
CA ASP A 130 -0.61 0.74 11.92
C ASP A 130 -1.27 1.95 11.26
N LEU A 131 -2.54 1.78 10.88
CA LEU A 131 -3.28 2.80 10.17
C LEU A 131 -3.53 4.06 11.01
N ASN A 132 -3.64 3.96 12.34
CA ASN A 132 -3.82 5.14 13.17
C ASN A 132 -2.51 5.93 13.32
N GLU A 133 -1.38 5.24 13.46
CA GLU A 133 -0.06 5.87 13.45
C GLU A 133 0.19 6.58 12.12
N ALA A 134 -0.05 5.89 11.00
CA ALA A 134 0.09 6.46 9.66
C ALA A 134 -0.81 7.67 9.45
N TRP A 135 -2.08 7.59 9.87
CA TRP A 135 -3.02 8.71 9.75
C TRP A 135 -2.57 9.94 10.54
N ARG A 136 -2.05 9.74 11.77
CA ARG A 136 -1.51 10.82 12.60
C ARG A 136 -0.21 11.40 12.03
N TYR A 137 0.66 10.56 11.47
CA TYR A 137 1.89 11.00 10.82
C TYR A 137 1.59 11.83 9.58
N TRP A 138 0.72 11.34 8.69
CA TRP A 138 0.28 12.04 7.49
C TRP A 138 -0.42 13.38 7.79
N ALA A 139 -1.12 13.47 8.91
CA ALA A 139 -1.72 14.72 9.39
C ALA A 139 -0.73 15.65 10.12
N GLY A 140 0.55 15.30 10.22
CA GLY A 140 1.57 16.10 10.92
C GLY A 140 1.44 16.12 12.44
N VAL A 141 0.59 15.28 13.03
CA VAL A 141 0.37 15.20 14.49
C VAL A 141 1.40 14.29 15.14
N GLN A 142 1.77 13.20 14.47
CA GLN A 142 2.84 12.32 14.92
C GLN A 142 4.15 12.75 14.26
N THR A 143 5.20 12.92 15.06
CA THR A 143 6.57 13.14 14.59
C THR A 143 7.48 12.04 15.11
N PHE A 144 8.63 11.87 14.45
CA PHE A 144 9.64 10.90 14.84
C PHE A 144 11.01 11.58 14.88
N PRO A 145 11.93 11.08 15.71
CA PRO A 145 13.32 11.51 15.66
C PRO A 145 13.93 11.23 14.28
N LEU A 146 14.87 12.07 13.86
CA LEU A 146 15.63 11.84 12.64
C LEU A 146 16.30 10.45 12.69
N PRO A 147 16.36 9.72 11.57
CA PRO A 147 17.16 8.51 11.48
C PRO A 147 18.61 8.76 11.89
N GLN A 148 19.25 7.75 12.47
CA GLN A 148 20.63 7.87 12.95
C GLN A 148 21.56 8.40 11.84
N GLY A 149 22.29 9.47 12.15
CA GLY A 149 23.23 10.11 11.22
C GLY A 149 22.60 11.09 10.23
N ALA A 150 21.27 11.24 10.20
CA ALA A 150 20.60 12.25 9.39
C ALA A 150 20.54 13.60 10.14
N THR A 151 20.81 14.69 9.43
CA THR A 151 20.64 16.07 9.92
C THR A 151 19.33 16.72 9.48
N THR A 152 18.66 16.12 8.49
CA THR A 152 17.40 16.57 7.90
C THR A 152 16.59 15.36 7.45
N TYR A 153 15.26 15.49 7.35
CA TYR A 153 14.37 14.47 6.78
C TYR A 153 13.51 15.08 5.66
N PRO A 154 13.17 14.34 4.59
CA PRO A 154 12.29 14.83 3.55
C PRO A 154 10.91 15.27 4.10
N PRO A 155 10.32 16.35 3.58
CA PRO A 155 8.97 16.74 3.98
C PRO A 155 7.93 15.73 3.48
N LEU A 156 6.81 15.63 4.19
CA LEU A 156 5.65 14.89 3.71
C LEU A 156 5.21 15.42 2.33
N PRO A 157 5.07 14.57 1.32
CA PRO A 157 4.69 15.03 0.01
C PRO A 157 3.19 15.36 -0.04
N SER A 158 2.82 16.36 -0.85
CA SER A 158 1.44 16.84 -0.93
C SER A 158 0.45 15.74 -1.28
N TRP A 159 0.82 14.80 -2.16
CA TRP A 159 -0.04 13.69 -2.59
C TRP A 159 -0.56 12.79 -1.46
N ILE A 160 -0.01 12.87 -0.24
CA ILE A 160 -0.52 12.17 0.95
C ILE A 160 -1.96 12.59 1.29
N SER A 161 -2.31 13.86 1.13
CA SER A 161 -3.69 14.30 1.39
C SER A 161 -4.69 13.66 0.42
N LEU A 162 -4.27 13.34 -0.80
CA LEU A 162 -5.08 12.61 -1.77
C LEU A 162 -5.34 11.17 -1.29
N CYS A 163 -4.32 10.48 -0.75
CA CYS A 163 -4.50 9.18 -0.10
C CYS A 163 -5.50 9.27 1.06
N MET A 164 -5.44 10.34 1.85
CA MET A 164 -6.38 10.56 2.95
C MET A 164 -7.81 10.78 2.45
N VAL A 165 -8.01 11.58 1.39
CA VAL A 165 -9.34 11.75 0.78
C VAL A 165 -9.91 10.42 0.30
N ILE A 166 -9.10 9.60 -0.39
CA ILE A 166 -9.51 8.29 -0.89
C ILE A 166 -9.87 7.38 0.29
N ALA A 167 -9.05 7.30 1.33
CA ALA A 167 -9.34 6.49 2.52
C ALA A 167 -10.65 6.91 3.21
N LEU A 168 -10.93 8.21 3.35
CA LEU A 168 -12.18 8.71 3.92
C LEU A 168 -13.38 8.31 3.06
N GLY A 169 -13.30 8.49 1.73
CA GLY A 169 -14.36 8.06 0.81
C GLY A 169 -14.59 6.56 0.81
N SER A 170 -13.51 5.77 0.86
CA SER A 170 -13.57 4.31 1.00
C SER A 170 -14.26 3.91 2.30
N TYR A 171 -13.89 4.50 3.44
CA TYR A 171 -14.48 4.12 4.72
C TYR A 171 -15.93 4.60 4.85
N GLU A 172 -16.28 5.75 4.27
CA GLU A 172 -17.66 6.19 4.15
C GLU A 172 -18.51 5.15 3.44
N PHE A 173 -18.04 4.66 2.28
CA PHE A 173 -18.76 3.68 1.47
C PHE A 173 -18.79 2.28 2.11
N TYR A 174 -17.63 1.71 2.45
CA TYR A 174 -17.52 0.31 2.86
C TYR A 174 -17.92 0.03 4.30
N TYR A 175 -17.82 1.02 5.19
CA TYR A 175 -18.25 0.90 6.59
C TYR A 175 -19.55 1.64 6.90
N GLY A 176 -20.21 2.22 5.88
CA GLY A 176 -21.48 2.93 6.05
C GLY A 176 -21.36 4.17 6.92
N LEU A 177 -20.20 4.83 6.93
CA LEU A 177 -19.92 6.01 7.75
C LEU A 177 -20.46 7.28 7.08
N ASN A 178 -21.77 7.30 6.76
CA ASN A 178 -22.41 8.36 5.99
C ASN A 178 -22.08 9.76 6.53
N GLY A 179 -21.54 10.63 5.66
CA GLY A 179 -21.10 11.98 6.00
C GLY A 179 -19.71 12.06 6.64
N LEU A 180 -18.90 11.00 6.60
CA LEU A 180 -17.53 11.00 7.09
C LEU A 180 -16.67 12.06 6.40
N MET A 181 -16.66 12.14 5.07
CA MET A 181 -15.88 13.15 4.35
C MET A 181 -16.30 14.57 4.78
N LYS A 182 -17.61 14.83 4.90
CA LYS A 182 -18.15 16.11 5.35
C LYS A 182 -17.78 16.48 6.79
N THR A 183 -17.59 15.50 7.66
CA THR A 183 -17.31 15.74 9.09
C THR A 183 -15.83 15.66 9.44
N ALA A 184 -15.02 15.00 8.62
CA ALA A 184 -13.58 14.86 8.79
C ALA A 184 -12.79 16.00 8.13
N ILE A 185 -13.22 16.44 6.95
CA ILE A 185 -12.49 17.41 6.11
C ILE A 185 -12.95 18.83 6.43
N ARG A 186 -12.00 19.77 6.49
CA ARG A 186 -12.33 21.19 6.69
C ARG A 186 -13.25 21.72 5.59
N PRO A 187 -14.24 22.57 5.90
CA PRO A 187 -15.23 23.05 4.93
C PRO A 187 -14.63 23.56 3.62
N GLU A 188 -13.53 24.30 3.67
CA GLU A 188 -12.83 24.87 2.52
C GLU A 188 -12.26 23.84 1.55
N TYR A 189 -12.09 22.58 1.96
CA TYR A 189 -11.54 21.50 1.13
C TYR A 189 -12.57 20.43 0.75
N GLN A 190 -13.83 20.55 1.18
CA GLN A 190 -14.85 19.51 0.98
C GLN A 190 -15.18 19.30 -0.50
N ASP A 191 -15.42 20.37 -1.26
CA ASP A 191 -15.76 20.28 -2.68
C ASP A 191 -14.62 19.64 -3.49
N PHE A 192 -13.38 20.03 -3.18
CA PHE A 192 -12.19 19.43 -3.74
C PHE A 192 -12.13 17.92 -3.45
N ALA A 193 -12.28 17.54 -2.18
CA ALA A 193 -12.20 16.14 -1.76
C ALA A 193 -13.31 15.29 -2.41
N GLN A 194 -14.54 15.81 -2.47
CA GLN A 194 -15.67 15.12 -3.08
C GLN A 194 -15.46 14.92 -4.59
N GLN A 195 -14.95 15.95 -5.29
CA GLN A 195 -14.64 15.87 -6.71
C GLN A 195 -13.50 14.88 -6.96
N PHE A 196 -12.42 14.96 -6.19
CA PHE A 196 -11.27 14.07 -6.34
C PHE A 196 -11.67 12.62 -6.07
N TRP A 197 -12.40 12.32 -5.00
CA TRP A 197 -12.91 10.99 -4.71
C TRP A 197 -13.72 10.38 -5.87
N LYS A 198 -14.51 11.21 -6.56
CA LYS A 198 -15.39 10.77 -7.65
C LYS A 198 -14.61 10.34 -8.91
N ASN A 199 -13.47 10.94 -9.20
CA ASN A 199 -12.83 10.77 -10.52
C ASN A 199 -11.30 10.61 -10.52
N TYR A 200 -10.63 10.77 -9.38
CA TYR A 200 -9.16 10.79 -9.21
C TYR A 200 -8.42 11.78 -10.11
N LYS A 201 -9.13 12.83 -10.55
CA LYS A 201 -8.56 13.90 -11.36
C LYS A 201 -8.37 15.13 -10.50
N LEU A 202 -7.16 15.68 -10.59
CA LEU A 202 -6.91 17.06 -10.23
C LEU A 202 -7.35 17.92 -11.42
N SER A 203 -8.03 19.05 -11.18
CA SER A 203 -8.43 19.92 -12.28
C SER A 203 -7.20 20.60 -12.89
N SER A 204 -7.20 20.82 -14.21
CA SER A 204 -6.07 21.40 -14.96
C SER A 204 -5.72 22.83 -14.53
N ASP A 205 -6.65 23.53 -13.87
CA ASP A 205 -6.47 24.91 -13.39
C ASP A 205 -5.84 25.01 -11.99
N GLN A 206 -5.50 23.88 -11.34
CA GLN A 206 -4.93 23.88 -9.99
C GLN A 206 -3.42 24.15 -9.99
N THR A 207 -3.07 25.42 -10.22
CA THR A 207 -1.83 26.02 -9.71
C THR A 207 -1.89 26.34 -8.21
N ALA A 208 -3.08 26.26 -7.60
CA ALA A 208 -3.25 26.34 -6.15
C ALA A 208 -2.89 25.00 -5.49
N ALA A 209 -1.95 25.00 -4.55
CA ALA A 209 -1.61 23.84 -3.76
C ALA A 209 -2.87 23.27 -3.08
N PHE A 210 -3.17 21.99 -3.34
CA PHE A 210 -4.17 21.23 -2.59
C PHE A 210 -3.64 21.00 -1.15
N PRO A 211 -4.52 20.84 -0.15
CA PRO A 211 -4.10 20.87 1.25
C PRO A 211 -3.04 19.81 1.53
N THR A 212 -2.09 20.12 2.40
CA THR A 212 -1.27 19.11 3.06
C THR A 212 -2.15 18.26 3.99
N GLY A 213 -1.67 17.09 4.41
CA GLY A 213 -2.41 16.27 5.38
C GLY A 213 -2.70 17.01 6.70
N SER A 214 -1.81 17.92 7.13
CA SER A 214 -1.99 18.78 8.30
C SER A 214 -3.08 19.83 8.15
N GLU A 215 -3.41 20.22 6.92
CA GLU A 215 -4.45 21.22 6.64
C GLU A 215 -5.80 20.56 6.37
N LEU A 216 -5.82 19.33 5.87
CA LEU A 216 -7.03 18.68 5.36
C LEU A 216 -8.12 18.48 6.43
N LEU A 217 -7.75 18.08 7.64
CA LEU A 217 -8.68 17.62 8.68
C LEU A 217 -9.19 18.77 9.57
N VAL A 218 -10.42 18.62 10.08
CA VAL A 218 -11.01 19.57 11.04
C VAL A 218 -10.17 19.71 12.32
N PRO A 219 -10.08 20.91 12.92
CA PRO A 219 -9.37 21.09 14.18
C PRO A 219 -9.91 20.19 15.29
N GLY A 220 -9.03 19.53 16.04
CA GLY A 220 -9.42 18.64 17.13
C GLY A 220 -9.70 17.20 16.73
N PHE A 221 -9.50 16.83 15.45
CA PHE A 221 -9.81 15.49 14.92
C PHE A 221 -9.16 14.35 15.73
N PHE A 222 -7.97 14.58 16.29
CA PHE A 222 -7.23 13.58 17.06
C PHE A 222 -7.26 13.81 18.58
N GLU A 223 -7.76 14.97 19.01
CA GLU A 223 -7.69 15.45 20.39
C GLU A 223 -9.00 15.26 21.14
N ARG A 224 -10.14 15.35 20.44
CA ARG A 224 -11.47 15.31 21.05
C ARG A 224 -12.51 14.71 20.11
N PHE A 225 -13.68 14.44 20.66
CA PHE A 225 -14.84 14.08 19.85
C PHE A 225 -15.25 15.25 18.94
N THR A 226 -15.17 15.05 17.62
CA THR A 226 -15.65 16.03 16.62
C THR A 226 -16.94 15.56 15.93
N ALA A 227 -17.08 14.25 15.69
CA ALA A 227 -18.26 13.62 15.12
C ALA A 227 -18.29 12.11 15.42
N ARG A 228 -19.49 11.51 15.36
CA ARG A 228 -19.67 10.06 15.52
C ARG A 228 -18.92 9.28 14.43
N GLN A 229 -18.98 9.75 13.19
CA GLN A 229 -18.34 9.16 12.02
C GLN A 229 -16.80 9.21 12.15
N ASN A 230 -16.22 10.34 12.54
CA ASN A 230 -14.76 10.47 12.73
C ASN A 230 -14.27 9.50 13.82
N SER A 231 -15.00 9.41 14.93
CA SER A 231 -14.67 8.46 16.00
C SER A 231 -14.80 7.00 15.54
N ALA A 232 -15.80 6.69 14.72
CA ALA A 232 -15.97 5.37 14.13
C ALA A 232 -14.85 5.04 13.13
N PHE A 233 -14.47 6.00 12.31
CA PHE A 233 -13.36 5.90 11.36
C PHE A 233 -12.05 5.54 12.07
N LEU A 234 -11.65 6.26 13.13
CA LEU A 234 -10.45 5.93 13.92
C LEU A 234 -10.49 4.52 14.54
N ARG A 235 -11.69 4.04 14.94
CA ARG A 235 -11.87 2.66 15.41
C ARG A 235 -11.71 1.65 14.27
N HIS A 236 -12.20 1.95 13.07
CA HIS A 236 -11.99 1.09 11.91
C HIS A 236 -10.52 1.05 11.48
N LEU A 237 -9.79 2.18 11.51
CA LEU A 237 -8.34 2.19 11.30
C LEU A 237 -7.63 1.26 12.31
N ALA A 238 -8.01 1.35 13.60
CA ALA A 238 -7.47 0.48 14.65
C ALA A 238 -7.75 -1.00 14.37
N ALA A 239 -8.97 -1.34 13.94
CA ALA A 239 -9.37 -2.71 13.63
C ALA A 239 -8.66 -3.25 12.37
N ASN A 240 -8.37 -2.37 11.42
CA ASN A 240 -7.75 -2.72 10.15
C ASN A 240 -6.23 -2.82 10.21
N ARG A 241 -5.57 -2.52 11.34
CA ARG A 241 -4.10 -2.64 11.45
C ARG A 241 -3.57 -4.04 11.05
N ALA A 242 -2.34 -4.07 10.55
CA ALA A 242 -1.59 -5.29 10.26
C ALA A 242 -0.50 -5.60 11.30
N THR A 243 -0.13 -4.61 12.12
CA THR A 243 1.06 -4.59 12.99
C THR A 243 1.25 -5.78 13.92
N TYR A 244 0.21 -6.17 14.66
CA TYR A 244 0.34 -7.12 15.78
C TYR A 244 -0.06 -8.53 15.35
N TRP A 245 0.86 -9.20 14.65
CA TRP A 245 0.66 -10.56 14.14
C TRP A 245 1.94 -11.39 14.24
N ALA A 246 1.89 -12.54 14.91
CA ALA A 246 3.01 -13.48 14.95
C ALA A 246 3.12 -14.24 13.61
N TYR A 247 4.10 -13.86 12.79
CA TYR A 247 4.36 -14.50 11.50
C TYR A 247 5.03 -15.85 11.71
N ASP A 248 4.40 -16.90 11.16
CA ASP A 248 4.84 -18.30 11.22
C ASP A 248 5.50 -18.77 9.92
N SER A 249 5.72 -17.85 8.99
CA SER A 249 6.55 -18.02 7.79
C SER A 249 7.42 -16.78 7.57
N PRO A 250 8.57 -16.90 6.87
CA PRO A 250 9.49 -15.79 6.65
C PRO A 250 8.79 -14.56 6.09
N ILE A 251 8.95 -13.42 6.76
CA ILE A 251 8.53 -12.12 6.24
C ILE A 251 9.64 -11.09 6.38
N ARG A 252 9.82 -10.29 5.33
CA ARG A 252 10.81 -9.23 5.27
C ARG A 252 10.14 -7.89 5.01
N PHE A 253 10.48 -6.90 5.83
CA PHE A 253 10.02 -5.53 5.73
C PHE A 253 11.15 -4.65 5.21
N ASP A 254 11.02 -4.16 3.98
CA ASP A 254 11.94 -3.23 3.35
C ASP A 254 11.46 -1.80 3.62
N TYR A 255 12.28 -0.99 4.28
CA TYR A 255 11.89 0.37 4.67
C TYR A 255 13.00 1.37 4.36
N GLY A 256 12.62 2.50 3.76
CA GLY A 256 13.54 3.55 3.37
C GLY A 256 13.95 4.42 4.55
N LEU A 257 15.25 4.70 4.66
CA LEU A 257 15.75 5.66 5.66
C LEU A 257 15.49 7.13 5.26
N ALA A 258 14.99 7.36 4.05
CA ALA A 258 14.59 8.68 3.56
C ALA A 258 13.18 8.62 2.92
N ASP A 259 12.32 7.70 3.38
CA ASP A 259 10.96 7.54 2.86
C ASP A 259 10.09 8.72 3.32
N GLU A 260 9.81 9.62 2.37
CA GLU A 260 9.09 10.86 2.59
C GLU A 260 7.63 10.64 3.02
N ALA A 261 7.06 9.48 2.70
CA ALA A 261 5.66 9.16 2.96
C ALA A 261 5.47 8.33 4.23
N LEU A 262 6.48 7.54 4.63
CA LEU A 262 6.42 6.64 5.78
C LEU A 262 7.75 6.66 6.52
N HIS A 263 7.78 7.32 7.68
CA HIS A 263 8.99 7.36 8.48
C HIS A 263 9.44 5.94 8.88
N PRO A 264 10.74 5.60 8.82
CA PRO A 264 11.23 4.24 9.09
C PRO A 264 10.81 3.70 10.46
N ALA A 265 10.67 4.56 11.47
CA ALA A 265 10.22 4.17 12.80
C ALA A 265 8.84 3.47 12.83
N MET A 266 7.97 3.75 11.86
CA MET A 266 6.61 3.18 11.77
C MET A 266 6.61 1.67 11.45
N VAL A 267 7.75 1.10 11.04
CA VAL A 267 7.86 -0.35 10.83
C VAL A 267 8.21 -1.10 12.11
N PHE A 268 8.82 -0.43 13.10
CA PHE A 268 9.39 -1.10 14.28
C PHE A 268 8.38 -1.85 15.14
N PRO A 269 7.13 -1.36 15.33
CA PRO A 269 6.12 -2.14 16.04
C PRO A 269 5.82 -3.49 15.36
N ALA A 270 5.78 -3.53 14.03
CA ALA A 270 5.57 -4.79 13.28
C ALA A 270 6.78 -5.72 13.39
N LEU A 271 8.01 -5.18 13.33
CA LEU A 271 9.24 -5.95 13.54
C LEU A 271 9.29 -6.55 14.95
N SER A 272 8.95 -5.77 15.97
CA SER A 272 9.01 -6.21 17.37
C SER A 272 7.92 -7.23 17.72
N ALA A 273 6.71 -7.06 17.19
CA ALA A 273 5.59 -7.94 17.51
C ALA A 273 5.55 -9.21 16.65
N GLY A 274 6.25 -9.20 15.51
CA GLY A 274 5.97 -10.14 14.45
C GLY A 274 6.63 -11.53 14.57
N GLY A 275 7.49 -11.74 15.56
CA GLY A 275 8.09 -13.04 15.88
C GLY A 275 9.40 -13.35 15.14
N ALA A 276 9.94 -14.54 15.38
CA ALA A 276 11.32 -14.90 15.03
C ALA A 276 11.63 -14.98 13.52
N LEU A 277 10.60 -15.04 12.67
CA LEU A 277 10.73 -15.14 11.22
C LEU A 277 10.61 -13.77 10.52
N VAL A 278 10.51 -12.70 11.29
CA VAL A 278 10.45 -11.34 10.79
C VAL A 278 11.84 -10.75 10.68
N THR A 279 12.12 -10.13 9.54
CA THR A 279 13.35 -9.36 9.32
C THR A 279 13.02 -7.96 8.80
N GLY A 280 13.76 -6.97 9.26
CA GLY A 280 13.71 -5.61 8.70
C GLY A 280 14.97 -5.35 7.88
N VAL A 281 14.80 -4.76 6.69
CA VAL A 281 15.92 -4.33 5.85
C VAL A 281 15.85 -2.83 5.63
N PRO A 282 16.70 -2.05 6.33
CA PRO A 282 16.80 -0.62 6.10
C PRO A 282 17.46 -0.35 4.76
N ILE A 283 16.87 0.56 3.97
CA ILE A 283 17.39 0.95 2.66
C ILE A 283 17.99 2.34 2.77
N ALA A 284 19.32 2.41 2.68
CA ALA A 284 20.07 3.66 2.77
C ALA A 284 19.65 4.62 1.64
N GLY A 285 19.24 5.84 2.00
CA GLY A 285 18.76 6.84 1.04
C GLY A 285 17.47 6.47 0.30
N GLY A 286 16.80 5.38 0.66
CA GLY A 286 15.57 4.95 -0.01
C GLY A 286 14.42 5.92 0.25
N SER A 287 13.90 6.55 -0.80
CA SER A 287 12.62 7.25 -0.82
C SER A 287 11.45 6.25 -0.81
N HIS A 288 10.19 6.73 -0.79
CA HIS A 288 9.03 5.84 -0.81
C HIS A 288 9.04 4.88 -2.00
N ARG A 289 9.22 5.41 -3.22
CA ARG A 289 9.36 4.60 -4.44
C ARG A 289 10.75 3.96 -4.55
N GLY A 290 11.80 4.65 -4.08
CA GLY A 290 13.17 4.15 -4.11
C GLY A 290 13.36 2.87 -3.29
N THR A 291 12.65 2.74 -2.18
CA THR A 291 12.64 1.54 -1.32
C THR A 291 12.12 0.32 -2.08
N PHE A 292 11.04 0.48 -2.86
CA PHE A 292 10.51 -0.58 -3.71
C PHE A 292 11.50 -1.02 -4.80
N ILE A 293 12.09 -0.06 -5.52
CA ILE A 293 13.05 -0.36 -6.58
C ILE A 293 14.31 -1.02 -6.00
N ALA A 294 14.81 -0.54 -4.86
CA ALA A 294 15.94 -1.15 -4.17
C ALA A 294 15.60 -2.56 -3.65
N GLY A 295 14.40 -2.81 -3.13
CA GLY A 295 13.97 -4.15 -2.75
C GLY A 295 13.99 -5.13 -3.94
N LEU A 296 13.57 -4.70 -5.13
CA LEU A 296 13.55 -5.55 -6.33
C LEU A 296 14.92 -5.74 -7.00
N TYR A 297 15.70 -4.67 -7.13
CA TYR A 297 16.91 -4.61 -7.97
C TYR A 297 18.20 -4.26 -7.22
N GLY A 298 18.09 -3.94 -5.93
CA GLY A 298 19.20 -3.49 -5.12
C GLY A 298 20.31 -4.51 -5.00
N ASN A 299 21.49 -3.98 -4.66
CA ASN A 299 22.71 -4.75 -4.43
C ASN A 299 23.26 -4.40 -3.03
N THR A 300 24.48 -4.83 -2.74
CA THR A 300 25.09 -4.63 -1.43
C THR A 300 25.27 -3.16 -1.04
N SER A 301 25.33 -2.24 -2.01
CA SER A 301 25.43 -0.80 -1.73
C SER A 301 24.12 -0.18 -1.21
N THR A 302 22.97 -0.74 -1.57
CA THR A 302 21.65 -0.21 -1.16
C THR A 302 20.96 -1.04 -0.09
N LEU A 303 21.22 -2.35 -0.06
CA LEU A 303 20.61 -3.33 0.85
C LEU A 303 21.60 -3.89 1.89
N GLY A 304 22.86 -3.42 1.89
CA GLY A 304 23.90 -3.92 2.79
C GLY A 304 24.19 -5.40 2.56
N VAL A 305 24.13 -6.22 3.61
CA VAL A 305 24.31 -7.67 3.50
C VAL A 305 23.06 -8.41 2.99
N SER A 306 21.91 -7.72 2.95
CA SER A 306 20.68 -8.30 2.43
C SER A 306 20.73 -8.33 0.90
N GLY A 307 20.48 -9.49 0.28
CA GLY A 307 20.23 -9.56 -1.17
C GLY A 307 18.89 -8.93 -1.54
N ASN A 308 18.60 -8.71 -2.81
CA ASN A 308 17.26 -8.26 -3.23
C ASN A 308 16.20 -9.37 -3.01
N ILE A 309 14.93 -8.99 -3.14
CA ILE A 309 13.78 -9.87 -2.87
C ILE A 309 13.78 -11.10 -3.79
N LEU A 310 14.15 -10.94 -5.07
CA LEU A 310 14.23 -12.05 -6.01
C LEU A 310 15.26 -13.09 -5.55
N ASP A 311 16.48 -12.64 -5.23
CA ASP A 311 17.55 -13.55 -4.77
C ASP A 311 17.13 -14.26 -3.47
N TRP A 312 16.43 -13.55 -2.58
CA TRP A 312 15.90 -14.14 -1.36
C TRP A 312 14.81 -15.18 -1.62
N PHE A 313 13.83 -14.88 -2.47
CA PHE A 313 12.79 -15.83 -2.86
C PHE A 313 13.37 -17.05 -3.57
N ASN A 314 14.39 -16.87 -4.43
CA ASN A 314 15.05 -17.97 -5.12
C ASN A 314 15.75 -18.94 -4.16
N ARG A 315 16.38 -18.44 -3.07
CA ARG A 315 16.97 -19.31 -2.03
C ARG A 315 15.93 -20.13 -1.25
N LEU A 316 14.67 -19.69 -1.27
CA LEU A 316 13.55 -20.35 -0.60
C LEU A 316 12.67 -21.16 -1.56
N ARG A 317 12.98 -21.15 -2.87
CA ARG A 317 12.22 -21.84 -3.92
C ARG A 317 12.33 -23.35 -3.82
#